data_AF-B1WRE1-F1
#
_entry.id   AF-B1WRE1-F1
#
_cell.length_a   1.000
_cell.length_b   1.000
_cell.length_c   1.000
_cell.angle_alpha   90.00
_cell.angle_beta   90.00
_cell.angle_gamma   90.00
#
_symmetry.space_group_name_H-M   'P 1'
#
loop_
_entity.id
_entity.type
_entity.pdbx_description
1 polymer ?
#
loop_
_entity_poly.entity_id
_entity_poly.type
_entity_poly.pdbx_seq_one_letter_code
_entity_poly.pdbx_strand_id
1 'polypeptide(L)' 'MLDQVLIRPELLDNFRVEDLEIVEFDGKVSLLNSKGYPNKKQYSDHLPIKFTLAI' A
#
# COMPACT_ATOMS: atom_id res chain seq x y z
N MET A 1 -14.48 3.73 -2.83
CA MET A 1 -13.96 3.01 -4.01
C MET A 1 -12.73 2.25 -3.53
N LEU A 2 -12.36 1.10 -4.11
CA LEU A 2 -11.16 0.38 -3.69
C LEU A 2 -10.01 0.69 -4.65
N ASP A 3 -8.80 0.78 -4.11
CA ASP A 3 -7.60 0.96 -4.91
C ASP A 3 -7.08 -0.40 -5.38
N GLN A 4 -6.56 -0.45 -6.61
CA GLN A 4 -6.05 -1.67 -7.25
C GLN A 4 -4.83 -1.35 -8.10
N VAL A 5 -3.90 -2.30 -8.16
CA VAL A 5 -2.76 -2.29 -9.09
C VAL A 5 -2.89 -3.53 -9.98
N LEU A 6 -2.92 -3.32 -11.30
CA LEU A 6 -2.92 -4.39 -12.29
C LEU A 6 -1.53 -4.46 -12.93
N ILE A 7 -0.93 -5.65 -12.89
CA ILE A 7 0.41 -5.91 -13.42
C ILE A 7 0.26 -6.73 -14.70
N ARG A 8 0.99 -6.34 -15.75
CA ARG A 8 1.02 -7.10 -17.01
C ARG A 8 1.66 -8.47 -16.75
N PRO A 9 1.19 -9.56 -17.39
CA PRO A 9 1.77 -10.89 -17.22
C PRO A 9 3.29 -10.94 -17.45
N GLU A 10 3.81 -10.16 -18.39
CA GLU A 10 5.24 -10.06 -18.70
C GLU A 10 6.11 -9.48 -17.57
N LEU A 11 5.50 -8.87 -16.55
CA LEU A 11 6.19 -8.31 -15.39
C LEU A 11 6.13 -9.23 -14.16
N LEU A 12 5.44 -10.38 -14.25
CA LEU A 12 5.26 -11.28 -13.10
C LEU A 12 6.59 -11.82 -12.58
N ASP A 13 7.55 -12.11 -13.45
CA ASP A 13 8.88 -12.58 -13.04
C ASP A 13 9.68 -11.53 -12.25
N ASN A 14 9.32 -10.25 -12.41
CA ASN A 14 9.93 -9.14 -11.66
C ASN A 14 9.10 -8.74 -10.44
N PHE A 15 7.88 -9.25 -10.30
CA PHE A 15 7.00 -8.87 -9.21
C PHE A 15 7.37 -9.62 -7.93
N ARG A 16 7.73 -8.86 -6.88
CA ARG A 16 8.00 -9.40 -5.55
C ARG A 16 6.75 -9.37 -4.71
N VAL A 17 6.05 -10.50 -4.65
CA VAL A 17 4.80 -10.63 -3.89
C VAL A 17 5.04 -10.45 -2.38
N GLU A 18 6.23 -10.81 -1.90
CA GLU A 18 6.66 -10.65 -0.51
C GLU A 18 6.81 -9.19 -0.08
N ASP A 19 6.99 -8.27 -1.04
CA ASP A 19 7.09 -6.82 -0.79
C ASP A 19 5.72 -6.12 -0.91
N LEU A 20 4.64 -6.85 -1.25
CA LEU A 20 3.29 -6.31 -1.35
C LEU A 20 2.72 -6.06 0.05
N GLU A 21 2.40 -4.80 0.35
CA GLU A 21 1.79 -4.43 1.62
C GLU A 21 0.78 -3.27 1.47
N ILE A 22 -0.20 -3.27 2.37
CA ILE A 22 -1.00 -2.07 2.65
C ILE A 22 -0.28 -1.28 3.73
N VAL A 23 0.11 -0.05 3.42
CA VAL A 23 0.95 0.75 4.32
C VAL A 23 0.08 1.36 5.43
N GLU A 24 0.30 0.91 6.66
CA GLU A 24 -0.33 1.46 7.87
C GLU A 24 0.61 2.35 8.69
N PHE A 25 1.92 2.27 8.43
CA PHE A 25 2.97 2.98 9.13
C PHE A 25 4.09 3.35 8.15
N ASP A 26 4.56 4.59 8.18
CA ASP A 26 5.58 5.09 7.24
C ASP A 26 7.02 4.97 7.77
N GLY A 27 7.20 4.30 8.91
CA GLY A 27 8.48 4.25 9.62
C GLY A 27 8.58 5.25 10.78
N LYS A 28 7.69 6.25 10.85
CA LYS A 28 7.68 7.29 11.90
C LYS A 28 6.32 7.45 12.56
N VAL A 29 5.24 7.43 11.78
CA VAL A 29 3.86 7.68 12.25
C VAL A 29 2.89 6.65 11.67
N SER A 30 1.84 6.34 12.43
CA SER A 30 0.75 5.52 11.92
C SER A 30 -0.14 6.35 11.00
N LEU A 31 -0.49 5.79 9.85
CA LEU A 31 -1.49 6.32 8.94
C LEU A 31 -2.92 6.02 9.41
N LEU A 32 -3.06 5.21 10.45
CA LEU A 32 -4.32 4.91 11.11
C LEU A 32 -4.61 5.91 12.23
N ASN A 33 -5.89 6.10 12.51
CA ASN A 33 -6.35 6.77 13.73
C ASN A 33 -6.38 5.79 14.91
N SER A 34 -6.68 6.30 16.11
CA SER A 34 -6.75 5.51 17.34
C SER A 34 -7.80 4.39 17.35
N LYS A 35 -8.70 4.36 16.36
CA LYS A 35 -9.70 3.29 16.16
C LYS A 35 -9.29 2.29 15.08
N GLY A 36 -8.09 2.40 14.51
CA GLY A 36 -7.58 1.50 13.48
C GLY A 36 -8.11 1.77 12.06
N TYR A 37 -8.76 2.91 11.81
CA TYR A 37 -9.20 3.30 10.46
C TYR A 37 -8.23 4.30 9.84
N PRO A 38 -8.19 4.44 8.50
CA PRO A 38 -7.38 5.47 7.83
C PRO A 38 -7.64 6.85 8.45
N ASN A 39 -6.55 7.55 8.79
CA ASN A 39 -6.64 8.88 9.37
C ASN A 39 -6.88 9.93 8.28
N LYS A 40 -8.11 9.93 7.75
CA LYS A 40 -8.56 10.83 6.67
C LYS A 40 -8.50 12.32 6.98
N LYS A 41 -8.39 12.69 8.26
CA LYS A 41 -8.25 14.10 8.66
C LYS A 41 -6.85 14.63 8.38
N GLN A 42 -5.84 13.77 8.42
CA GLN A 42 -4.44 14.15 8.32
C GLN A 42 -3.77 13.63 7.04
N TYR A 43 -4.18 12.46 6.54
CA TYR A 43 -3.53 11.81 5.40
C TYR A 43 -4.51 11.52 4.25
N SER A 44 -5.23 10.40 4.32
CA SER A 44 -6.19 9.95 3.30
C SER A 44 -7.26 9.06 3.93
N ASP A 45 -8.42 8.96 3.31
CA ASP A 45 -9.47 8.00 3.63
C ASP A 45 -9.19 6.59 3.11
N HIS A 46 -8.14 6.42 2.29
CA HIS A 46 -7.60 5.14 1.86
C HIS A 46 -6.17 4.93 2.38
N LEU A 47 -5.67 3.69 2.29
CA LEU A 47 -4.28 3.36 2.59
C LEU A 47 -3.50 3.08 1.31
N PRO A 48 -2.22 3.47 1.23
CA PRO A 48 -1.39 3.16 0.08
C PRO A 48 -1.18 1.65 -0.09
N ILE A 49 -1.13 1.21 -1.35
CA ILE A 49 -0.62 -0.11 -1.73
C ILE A 49 0.84 0.08 -2.13
N LYS A 50 1.76 -0.56 -1.42
CA LYS A 50 3.18 -0.61 -1.78
C LYS A 50 3.48 -1.98 -2.38
N PHE A 51 4.25 -1.98 -3.46
CA PHE A 51 4.72 -3.19 -4.13
C PHE A 51 6.07 -2.90 -4.82
N THR A 52 6.79 -3.97 -5.18
CA THR A 52 8.11 -3.86 -5.83
C THR A 52 8.13 -4.61 -7.16
N LEU A 53 8.80 -4.01 -8.14
CA LEU A 53 9.27 -4.67 -9.37
C LEU A 53 10.80 -4.69 -9.37
N ALA A 54 11.41 -5.86 -9.49
CA ALA A 54 12.85 -6.06 -9.55
C ALA A 54 13.35 -6.03 -11.00
N ILE A 55 13.40 -4.82 -11.56
CA ILE A 55 13.79 -4.54 -12.96
C ILE A 55 15.28 -4.27 -13.08
#